data_AF-A0A852W4P6-F1
#
_entry.id   AF-A0A852W4P6-F1
#
_cell.length_a   1.000
_cell.length_b   1.000
_cell.length_c   1.000
_cell.angle_alpha   90.00
_cell.angle_beta   90.00
_cell.angle_gamma   90.00
#
_symmetry.space_group_name_H-M   'P 1'
#
loop_
_entity.id
_entity.type
_entity.pdbx_description
1 polymer ?
#
loop_
_entity_poly.entity_id
_entity_poly.type
_entity_poly.pdbx_seq_one_letter_code
_entity_poly.pdbx_strand_id
1 'polypeptide(L)'
;MGQIVEVRSRHRVWLALLAVLLLGWTAALIGWWLSTDTRGSGASPSAAVSLNPAERGEYSAGAGPAPSTIGVLFHDDHRCTATLISSNSGSVAVTAAHCVYTDRHWSEGLAFAPGYSNSNPRFSTWPVEQAWVPAA
;
A
#
# COMPACT_ATOMS: atom_id res chain seq x y z
N MET A 1 -0.35 74.05 34.47
CA MET A 1 -1.04 73.10 33.58
C MET A 1 -0.09 71.95 33.31
N GLY A 2 -0.21 70.84 34.05
CA GLY A 2 0.67 69.67 33.93
C GLY A 2 -0.05 68.52 33.23
N GLN A 3 0.59 67.90 32.24
CA GLN A 3 0.08 66.74 31.52
C GLN A 3 0.74 65.47 32.09
N ILE A 4 -0.09 64.53 32.53
CA ILE A 4 0.31 63.21 33.02
C ILE A 4 0.48 62.32 31.77
N VAL A 5 1.70 61.84 31.52
CA VAL A 5 1.97 60.90 30.42
C VAL A 5 1.78 59.48 30.95
N GLU A 6 0.71 58.82 30.54
CA GLU A 6 0.37 57.46 30.95
C GLU A 6 1.17 56.44 30.11
N VAL A 7 2.14 55.78 30.75
CA VAL A 7 2.98 54.74 30.13
C VAL A 7 2.15 53.45 29.98
N ARG A 8 1.38 53.36 28.89
CA ARG A 8 0.50 52.22 28.61
C ARG A 8 1.29 51.00 28.10
N SER A 9 1.56 50.09 29.04
CA SER A 9 1.89 48.66 28.94
C SER A 9 1.96 48.05 27.52
N ARG A 10 3.17 47.97 26.95
CA ARG A 10 3.50 47.27 25.69
C ARG A 10 3.46 45.73 25.81
N HIS A 11 3.40 45.20 27.03
CA HIS A 11 3.49 43.76 27.30
C HIS A 11 2.17 43.01 27.07
N ARG A 12 1.02 43.69 27.20
CA ARG A 12 -0.31 43.06 27.01
C ARG A 12 -0.60 42.71 25.54
N VAL A 13 -0.06 43.48 24.61
CA VAL A 13 -0.24 43.24 23.16
C VAL A 13 0.58 42.04 22.70
N TRP A 14 1.80 41.89 23.21
CA TRP A 14 2.67 40.75 22.89
C TRP A 14 2.15 39.41 23.41
N LEU A 15 1.57 39.39 24.62
CA LEU A 15 0.98 38.18 25.19
C LEU A 15 -0.28 37.73 24.43
N ALA A 16 -1.10 38.67 23.95
CA ALA A 16 -2.30 38.35 23.17
C ALA A 16 -1.96 37.72 21.80
N LEU A 17 -0.93 38.21 21.11
CA LEU A 17 -0.52 37.66 19.81
C LEU A 17 0.04 36.23 19.91
N LEU A 18 0.81 35.94 20.96
CA LEU A 18 1.33 34.59 21.21
C LEU A 18 0.22 33.59 21.52
N ALA A 19 -0.80 33.99 22.29
CA ALA A 19 -1.94 33.13 22.60
C ALA A 19 -2.77 32.76 21.36
N VAL A 20 -2.99 33.71 20.44
CA VAL A 20 -3.73 33.46 19.19
C VAL A 20 -2.96 32.52 18.27
N LEU A 21 -1.64 32.67 18.16
CA LEU A 21 -0.80 31.78 17.35
C LEU A 21 -0.80 30.34 17.89
N LEU A 22 -0.75 30.16 19.21
CA LEU A 22 -0.76 28.83 19.82
C LEU A 22 -2.13 28.13 19.69
N LEU A 23 -3.24 28.86 19.77
CA LEU A 23 -4.59 28.30 19.59
C LEU A 23 -4.93 28.00 18.12
N GLY A 24 -4.36 28.73 17.16
CA GLY A 24 -4.52 28.42 15.73
C GLY A 24 -3.85 27.11 15.30
N TRP A 25 -2.74 26.74 15.96
CA TRP A 25 -1.98 25.52 15.65
C TRP A 25 -2.66 24.21 16.10
N THR A 26 -3.48 24.24 17.16
CA THR A 26 -4.17 23.02 17.64
C THR A 26 -5.35 22.61 16.75
N ALA A 27 -6.05 23.57 16.14
CA ALA A 27 -7.19 23.27 15.25
C ALA A 27 -6.76 22.59 13.94
N ALA A 28 -5.56 22.90 13.43
CA ALA A 28 -5.03 22.30 12.20
C ALA A 28 -4.65 20.82 12.37
N LEU A 29 -4.19 20.40 13.56
CA LEU A 29 -3.77 19.01 13.79
C LEU A 29 -4.95 18.04 13.99
N ILE A 30 -6.09 18.52 14.52
CA ILE A 30 -7.27 17.68 14.76
C ILE A 30 -7.99 17.33 13.45
N GLY A 31 -8.00 18.24 12.46
CA GLY A 31 -8.65 18.02 11.15
C GLY A 31 -8.00 16.90 10.31
N TRP A 32 -6.69 16.66 10.49
CA TRP A 32 -5.97 15.59 9.78
C TRP A 32 -6.28 14.20 10.35
N TRP A 33 -6.71 14.11 11.60
CA TRP A 33 -7.00 12.83 12.25
C TRP A 33 -8.41 12.29 11.92
N LEU A 34 -9.37 13.17 11.57
CA LEU A 34 -10.72 12.75 11.18
C LEU A 34 -10.90 12.51 9.68
N SER A 35 -9.88 12.78 8.85
CA SER A 35 -10.00 12.71 7.38
C SER A 35 -9.60 11.37 6.76
N THR A 36 -9.16 10.37 7.54
CA THR A 36 -8.65 9.10 6.99
C THR A 36 -9.70 8.03 6.71
N ASP A 37 -10.99 8.28 6.94
CA ASP A 37 -11.99 7.20 6.91
C ASP A 37 -13.20 7.50 6.03
N THR A 38 -12.99 7.91 4.76
CA THR A 38 -14.05 7.77 3.75
C THR A 38 -13.53 7.57 2.33
N ARG A 39 -13.84 6.37 1.79
CA ARG A 39 -14.05 6.00 0.36
C ARG A 39 -12.79 5.60 -0.42
N GLY A 40 -12.72 4.41 -1.02
CA GLY A 40 -13.79 3.43 -1.16
C GLY A 40 -13.36 2.14 -1.82
N SER A 41 -14.14 1.12 -1.49
CA SER A 41 -14.29 -0.16 -2.17
C SER A 41 -14.54 0.06 -3.66
N GLY A 42 -13.49 0.23 -4.44
CA GLY A 42 -13.52 0.01 -5.88
C GLY A 42 -13.65 -1.47 -6.14
N ALA A 43 -14.86 -2.02 -6.02
CA ALA A 43 -15.14 -3.30 -6.65
C ALA A 43 -15.03 -3.07 -8.17
N SER A 44 -13.93 -3.53 -8.77
CA SER A 44 -13.84 -3.67 -10.22
C SER A 44 -15.06 -4.45 -10.70
N PRO A 45 -15.77 -4.00 -11.74
CA PRO A 45 -16.76 -4.85 -12.39
C PRO A 45 -15.99 -5.93 -13.13
N SER A 46 -15.70 -7.04 -12.46
CA SER A 46 -15.37 -8.27 -13.17
C SER A 46 -16.63 -8.64 -13.93
N ALA A 47 -16.68 -8.27 -15.21
CA ALA A 47 -17.61 -8.87 -16.14
C ALA A 47 -17.44 -10.39 -15.98
N ALA A 48 -18.46 -11.05 -15.43
CA ALA A 48 -18.43 -12.48 -15.22
C ALA A 48 -18.45 -13.15 -16.60
N VAL A 49 -17.26 -13.40 -17.15
CA VAL A 49 -17.12 -14.35 -18.24
C VAL A 49 -17.55 -15.70 -17.68
N SER A 50 -18.67 -16.23 -18.17
CA SER A 50 -19.15 -17.56 -17.81
C SER A 50 -18.24 -18.61 -18.46
N LEU A 51 -17.06 -18.83 -17.88
CA LEU A 51 -16.21 -19.97 -18.22
C LEU A 51 -16.92 -21.27 -17.76
N ASN A 52 -16.71 -22.35 -18.51
CA ASN A 52 -17.24 -23.66 -18.17
C ASN A 52 -16.69 -24.08 -16.79
N PRO A 53 -17.43 -24.79 -15.91
CA PRO A 53 -16.95 -25.13 -14.56
C PRO A 53 -15.62 -25.89 -14.53
N ALA A 54 -15.29 -26.63 -15.60
CA ALA A 54 -14.02 -27.32 -15.77
C ALA A 54 -12.83 -26.37 -16.04
N GLU A 55 -13.06 -25.17 -16.56
CA GLU A 55 -12.04 -24.15 -16.86
C GLU A 55 -11.92 -23.11 -15.73
N ARG A 56 -12.96 -22.98 -14.91
CA ARG A 56 -12.98 -22.08 -13.74
C ARG A 56 -12.27 -22.69 -12.54
N GLY A 57 -11.11 -23.34 -12.76
CA GLY A 57 -10.32 -24.04 -11.74
C GLY A 57 -10.49 -23.33 -10.40
N GLU A 58 -11.25 -23.97 -9.50
CA GLU A 58 -11.82 -23.32 -8.33
C GLU A 58 -10.73 -23.26 -7.26
N TYR A 59 -9.68 -22.48 -7.53
CA TYR A 59 -8.64 -22.15 -6.56
C TYR A 59 -9.19 -21.05 -5.65
N SER A 60 -10.27 -21.39 -4.94
CA SER A 60 -10.66 -20.63 -3.77
C SER A 60 -9.53 -20.75 -2.74
N ALA A 61 -9.29 -19.71 -1.95
CA ALA A 61 -8.37 -19.76 -0.81
C ALA A 61 -8.78 -20.77 0.29
N GLY A 62 -9.73 -21.67 0.01
CA GLY A 62 -10.34 -22.61 0.93
C GLY A 62 -9.95 -24.06 0.63
N ALA A 63 -9.37 -24.68 1.66
CA ALA A 63 -9.39 -26.11 1.98
C ALA A 63 -8.88 -27.17 0.97
N GLY A 64 -8.33 -26.79 -0.19
CA GLY A 64 -7.55 -27.68 -1.07
C GLY A 64 -6.03 -27.55 -0.84
N PRO A 65 -5.20 -28.50 -1.31
CA PRO A 65 -3.76 -28.27 -1.44
C PRO A 65 -3.53 -26.99 -2.25
N ALA A 66 -2.75 -26.05 -1.70
CA ALA A 66 -2.42 -24.82 -2.41
C ALA A 66 -1.76 -25.19 -3.76
N PRO A 67 -2.22 -24.60 -4.89
CA PRO A 67 -1.60 -24.88 -6.17
C PRO A 67 -0.11 -24.52 -6.11
N SER A 68 0.73 -25.39 -6.65
CA SER A 68 2.19 -25.20 -6.64
C SER A 68 2.65 -24.03 -7.50
N THR A 69 1.79 -23.51 -8.36
CA THR A 69 2.08 -22.41 -9.28
C THR A 69 1.75 -21.04 -8.70
N ILE A 70 0.82 -20.93 -7.75
CA ILE A 70 0.41 -19.64 -7.16
C ILE A 70 1.15 -19.42 -5.85
N GLY A 71 1.62 -18.21 -5.61
CA GLY A 71 2.39 -17.89 -4.41
C GLY A 71 2.32 -16.42 -4.01
N VAL A 72 2.96 -16.12 -2.88
CA VAL A 72 3.14 -14.75 -2.39
C VAL A 72 4.44 -14.19 -2.96
N LEU A 73 4.37 -12.97 -3.48
CA LEU A 73 5.52 -12.13 -3.81
C LEU A 73 5.72 -11.13 -2.67
N PHE A 74 6.88 -11.17 -2.04
CA PHE A 74 7.30 -10.31 -0.95
C PHE A 74 8.13 -9.15 -1.48
N HIS A 75 7.86 -7.95 -0.96
CA HIS A 75 8.71 -6.76 -1.10
C HIS A 75 8.60 -5.95 0.18
N ASP A 76 9.63 -5.94 1.02
CA ASP A 76 9.58 -5.36 2.36
C ASP A 76 8.34 -5.84 3.14
N ASP A 77 7.46 -4.91 3.56
CA ASP A 77 6.19 -5.21 4.24
C ASP A 77 5.01 -5.42 3.26
N HIS A 78 5.23 -5.25 1.95
CA HIS A 78 4.22 -5.45 0.91
C HIS A 78 4.15 -6.91 0.47
N ARG A 79 2.92 -7.37 0.28
CA ARG A 79 2.61 -8.72 -0.18
C ARG A 79 1.70 -8.65 -1.40
N CYS A 80 2.18 -9.21 -2.50
CA CYS A 80 1.41 -9.41 -3.71
C CYS A 80 1.20 -10.91 -3.97
N THR A 81 0.38 -11.21 -4.97
CA THR A 81 0.26 -12.56 -5.53
C THR A 81 1.01 -12.61 -6.86
N ALA A 82 1.67 -13.74 -7.11
CA ALA A 82 2.22 -14.06 -8.42
C ALA A 82 1.90 -15.52 -8.77
N THR A 83 1.95 -15.83 -10.07
CA THR A 83 1.71 -17.19 -10.57
C THR A 83 2.78 -17.59 -11.57
N LEU A 84 3.37 -18.77 -11.38
CA LEU A 84 4.29 -19.38 -12.31
C LEU A 84 3.57 -19.74 -13.61
N ILE A 85 4.19 -19.39 -14.72
CA ILE A 85 3.74 -19.77 -16.05
C ILE A 85 4.72 -20.76 -16.67
N SER A 86 4.25 -21.50 -17.67
CA SER A 86 5.14 -22.31 -18.49
C SER A 86 6.09 -21.39 -19.27
N SER A 87 7.40 -21.57 -19.09
CA SER A 87 8.46 -20.90 -19.83
C SER A 87 9.59 -21.88 -20.11
N ASN A 88 10.43 -21.59 -21.10
CA ASN A 88 11.60 -22.42 -21.39
C ASN A 88 12.61 -22.47 -20.22
N SER A 89 12.64 -21.42 -19.38
CA SER A 89 13.49 -21.39 -18.19
C SER A 89 12.88 -22.08 -16.97
N GLY A 90 11.56 -22.33 -16.98
CA GLY A 90 10.82 -22.86 -15.83
C GLY A 90 10.74 -21.93 -14.62
N SER A 91 11.13 -20.66 -14.78
CA SER A 91 11.34 -19.71 -13.67
C SER A 91 10.57 -18.38 -13.82
N VAL A 92 9.61 -18.31 -14.73
CA VAL A 92 8.86 -17.07 -14.99
C VAL A 92 7.57 -17.05 -14.18
N ALA A 93 7.37 -15.97 -13.42
CA ALA A 93 6.12 -15.69 -12.72
C ALA A 93 5.50 -14.38 -13.24
N VAL A 94 4.16 -14.34 -13.27
CA VAL A 94 3.39 -13.16 -13.66
C VAL A 94 2.74 -12.54 -12.43
N THR A 95 2.77 -11.21 -12.35
CA THR A 95 2.15 -10.39 -11.29
C THR A 95 1.75 -9.03 -11.86
N ALA A 96 1.19 -8.15 -11.02
CA ALA A 96 0.86 -6.80 -11.41
C ALA A 96 2.10 -5.91 -11.50
N ALA A 97 2.12 -4.95 -12.43
CA ALA A 97 3.23 -4.03 -12.61
C ALA A 97 3.60 -3.28 -11.32
N HIS A 98 2.60 -2.78 -10.58
CA HIS A 98 2.82 -2.02 -9.34
C HIS A 98 3.41 -2.86 -8.19
N CYS A 99 3.41 -4.19 -8.30
CA CYS A 99 4.04 -5.07 -7.31
C CYS A 99 5.57 -5.14 -7.47
N VAL A 100 6.09 -4.79 -8.64
CA VAL A 100 7.52 -4.84 -8.96
C VAL A 100 8.09 -3.49 -9.38
N TYR A 101 7.22 -2.54 -9.75
CA TYR A 101 7.58 -1.22 -10.22
C TYR A 101 6.54 -0.19 -9.79
N THR A 102 6.88 0.67 -8.82
CA THR A 102 6.02 1.74 -8.31
C THR A 102 6.74 3.07 -8.33
N ASP A 103 6.02 4.16 -8.53
CA ASP A 103 6.56 5.53 -8.47
C ASP A 103 7.83 5.75 -9.31
N ARG A 104 7.90 5.06 -10.46
CA ARG A 104 9.02 5.03 -11.40
C ARG A 104 10.30 4.33 -10.90
N HIS A 105 10.22 3.53 -9.85
CA HIS A 105 11.33 2.79 -9.27
C HIS A 105 11.04 1.29 -9.24
N TRP A 106 12.09 0.47 -9.39
CA TRP A 106 12.01 -0.97 -9.22
C TRP A 106 11.99 -1.33 -7.74
N SER A 107 11.13 -2.27 -7.36
CA SER A 107 11.14 -2.85 -6.02
C SER A 107 12.40 -3.68 -5.80
N GLU A 108 13.08 -3.43 -4.68
CA GLU A 108 14.27 -4.20 -4.27
C GLU A 108 13.89 -5.38 -3.36
N GLY A 109 14.79 -6.35 -3.21
CA GLY A 109 14.60 -7.45 -2.25
C GLY A 109 13.40 -8.36 -2.54
N LEU A 110 12.90 -8.37 -3.78
CA LEU A 110 11.74 -9.16 -4.19
C LEU A 110 11.99 -10.66 -4.00
N ALA A 111 11.01 -11.37 -3.42
CA ALA A 111 11.09 -12.82 -3.22
C ALA A 111 9.74 -13.50 -3.43
N PHE A 112 9.70 -14.63 -4.15
CA PHE A 112 8.48 -15.37 -4.45
C PHE A 112 8.43 -16.69 -3.68
N ALA A 113 7.32 -16.96 -2.99
CA ALA A 113 7.06 -18.23 -2.31
C ALA A 113 5.84 -18.95 -2.89
N PRO A 114 6.04 -19.99 -3.73
CA PRO A 114 4.95 -20.78 -4.27
C PRO A 114 4.25 -21.61 -3.18
N GLY A 115 2.97 -21.89 -3.39
CA GLY A 115 2.15 -22.71 -2.50
C GLY A 115 2.00 -22.13 -1.09
N TYR A 116 2.19 -20.82 -0.92
CA TYR A 116 2.09 -20.15 0.37
C TYR A 116 0.68 -20.30 0.95
N SER A 117 0.57 -20.93 2.12
CA SER A 117 -0.72 -21.15 2.79
C SER A 117 -0.54 -21.11 4.31
N ASN A 118 -1.48 -20.51 5.04
CA ASN A 118 -1.46 -20.45 6.51
C ASN A 118 -0.11 -19.97 7.06
N SER A 119 0.39 -18.83 6.54
CA SER A 119 1.69 -18.24 6.89
C SER A 119 2.93 -19.08 6.61
N ASN A 120 2.79 -20.26 5.98
CA ASN A 120 3.90 -21.17 5.69
C ASN A 120 4.09 -21.37 4.18
N PRO A 121 5.28 -21.07 3.63
CA PRO A 121 5.61 -21.48 2.27
C PRO A 121 5.74 -23.01 2.22
N ARG A 122 5.11 -23.64 1.22
CA ARG A 122 5.24 -25.11 1.03
C ARG A 122 6.52 -25.49 0.28
N PHE A 123 7.05 -24.55 -0.49
CA PHE A 123 8.27 -24.69 -1.27
C PHE A 123 9.29 -23.64 -0.82
N SER A 124 10.52 -23.74 -1.33
CA SER A 124 11.53 -22.71 -1.09
C SER A 124 11.08 -21.36 -1.63
N THR A 125 11.38 -20.30 -0.90
CA THR A 125 11.26 -18.92 -1.40
C THR A 125 12.40 -18.63 -2.38
N TRP A 126 12.10 -18.02 -3.52
CA TRP A 126 13.06 -17.71 -4.57
C TRP A 126 13.25 -16.19 -4.70
N PRO A 127 14.48 -15.68 -4.65
CA PRO A 127 14.73 -14.27 -4.94
C PRO A 127 14.38 -13.98 -6.41
N VAL A 128 13.79 -12.82 -6.68
CA VAL A 128 13.55 -12.37 -8.05
C VAL A 128 14.83 -11.75 -8.60
N GLU A 129 15.41 -12.39 -9.61
CA GLU A 129 16.65 -11.93 -10.24
C GLU A 129 16.41 -10.80 -11.25
N GLN A 130 15.25 -10.81 -11.91
CA GLN A 130 14.90 -9.83 -12.93
C GLN A 130 13.38 -9.63 -12.99
N ALA A 131 12.98 -8.38 -13.18
CA ALA A 131 11.60 -7.99 -13.45
C ALA A 131 11.52 -7.16 -14.73
N TRP A 132 10.36 -7.19 -15.39
CA TRP A 132 10.08 -6.41 -16.59
C TRP A 132 8.64 -5.89 -16.53
N VAL A 133 8.46 -4.65 -16.96
CA VAL A 133 7.17 -3.98 -17.12
C VAL A 133 7.21 -3.28 -18.47
N PRO A 134 6.26 -3.54 -19.39
CA PRO A 134 6.20 -2.83 -20.65
C PRO A 134 5.97 -1.32 -20.44
N ALA A 135 6.44 -0.51 -21.38
CA ALA A 135 6.08 0.91 -21.40
C ALA A 135 4.56 1.07 -21.53
N ALA A 136 4.01 2.05 -20.82
CA ALA A 136 2.59 2.42 -20.88
C ALA A 136 2.25 3.16 -22.17
#